data_AF-G2E1R2-F1
#
_entry.id   AF-G2E1R2-F1
#
_cell.length_a   1.000
_cell.length_b   1.000
_cell.length_c   1.000
_cell.angle_alpha   90.00
_cell.angle_beta   90.00
_cell.angle_gamma   90.00
#
_symmetry.space_group_name_H-M   'P 1'
#
loop_
_entity.id
_entity.type
_entity.pdbx_description
1 polymer ?
#
loop_
_entity_poly.entity_id
_entity_poly.type
_entity_poly.pdbx_seq_one_letter_code
_entity_poly.pdbx_strand_id
1 'polypeptide(L)'
;MHGSLAGQKTGDGAAGVDDALVSVEPLLELVTDWDRFIGEPDASKIADLLHAHASSGRPLGPDSFVEKLERRLKPQKSGPKPRKRDECTRGPFEPGEDD
;
A
#
# COMPACT_ATOMS: atom_id res chain seq x y z
N MET A 1 9.78 30.81 -36.85
CA MET A 1 10.53 30.08 -35.82
C MET A 1 9.76 30.18 -34.52
N HIS A 2 8.86 29.26 -34.23
CA HIS A 2 8.30 29.12 -32.88
C HIS A 2 8.27 27.62 -32.57
N GLY A 3 9.10 27.24 -31.60
CA GLY A 3 9.37 25.87 -31.24
C GLY A 3 8.14 25.18 -30.66
N SER A 4 7.99 23.92 -31.04
CA SER A 4 7.10 22.97 -30.38
C SER A 4 7.67 22.69 -28.98
N LEU A 5 6.95 23.09 -27.93
CA LEU A 5 7.25 22.66 -26.57
C LEU A 5 6.54 21.33 -26.33
N ALA A 6 7.24 20.25 -26.69
CA ALA A 6 6.87 18.91 -26.28
C ALA A 6 7.13 18.73 -24.77
N GLY A 7 6.17 18.08 -24.10
CA GLY A 7 6.43 17.40 -22.83
C GLY A 7 6.10 18.21 -21.59
N GLN A 8 4.82 18.52 -21.36
CA GLN A 8 4.35 18.60 -19.98
C GLN A 8 4.37 17.18 -19.42
N LYS A 9 5.34 16.92 -18.54
CA LYS A 9 5.46 15.68 -17.77
C LYS A 9 4.22 15.58 -16.88
N THR A 10 3.27 14.73 -17.25
CA THR A 10 2.18 14.32 -16.37
C THR A 10 2.81 13.79 -15.09
N GLY A 11 2.61 14.52 -13.99
CA GLY A 11 2.86 13.97 -12.67
C GLY A 11 1.95 12.78 -12.50
N ASP A 12 2.53 11.61 -12.25
CA ASP A 12 1.83 10.36 -11.95
C ASP A 12 1.23 10.49 -10.54
N GLY A 13 0.20 11.32 -10.42
CA GLY A 13 -0.50 11.64 -9.19
C GLY A 13 -1.82 10.89 -9.18
N ALA A 14 -1.84 9.78 -8.44
CA ALA A 14 -3.01 9.00 -8.04
C ALA A 14 -3.99 8.64 -9.17
N ALA A 15 -3.76 7.49 -9.82
CA ALA A 15 -4.66 6.93 -10.83
C ALA A 15 -6.05 6.49 -10.32
N GLY A 16 -6.51 6.97 -9.16
CA GLY A 16 -7.76 6.52 -8.54
C GLY A 16 -7.70 5.08 -7.99
N VAL A 17 -6.51 4.48 -7.92
CA VAL A 17 -6.32 3.08 -7.58
C VAL A 17 -5.89 2.94 -6.12
N ASP A 18 -6.60 2.07 -5.40
CA ASP A 18 -6.24 1.65 -4.04
C ASP A 18 -4.79 1.14 -3.97
N ASP A 19 -4.09 1.50 -2.89
CA ASP A 19 -2.75 1.00 -2.62
C ASP A 19 -2.69 0.19 -1.31
N ALA A 20 -1.49 -0.28 -0.96
CA ALA A 20 -1.29 -1.11 0.23
C ALA A 20 -1.61 -0.39 1.55
N LEU A 21 -1.76 0.94 1.53
CA LEU A 21 -1.95 1.79 2.69
C LEU A 21 -3.32 2.46 2.72
N VAL A 22 -3.88 2.84 1.57
CA VAL A 22 -5.06 3.70 1.42
C VAL A 22 -6.05 3.12 0.41
N SER A 23 -7.34 3.18 0.75
CA SER A 23 -8.42 3.04 -0.22
C SER A 23 -8.81 4.42 -0.72
N VAL A 24 -8.91 4.58 -2.04
CA VAL A 24 -9.06 5.85 -2.73
C VAL A 24 -10.53 6.27 -2.80
N GLU A 25 -11.47 5.33 -2.89
CA GLU A 25 -12.91 5.61 -2.96
C GLU A 25 -13.41 6.53 -1.83
N PRO A 26 -13.16 6.24 -0.53
CA PRO A 26 -13.63 7.11 0.55
C PRO A 26 -13.00 8.51 0.52
N LEU A 27 -11.78 8.63 -0.01
CA LEU A 27 -11.07 9.90 -0.09
C LEU A 27 -11.64 10.78 -1.22
N LEU A 28 -12.02 10.16 -2.34
CA LEU A 28 -12.68 10.85 -3.46
C LEU A 28 -14.11 11.26 -3.13
N GLU A 29 -14.82 10.49 -2.29
CA GLU A 29 -16.15 10.90 -1.78
C GLU A 29 -16.07 12.10 -0.83
N LEU A 30 -15.00 12.17 -0.02
CA LEU A 30 -14.80 13.23 0.95
C LEU A 30 -14.43 14.56 0.28
N VAL A 31 -13.62 14.52 -0.77
CA VAL A 31 -13.10 15.71 -1.46
C VAL A 31 -13.49 15.66 -2.94
N THR A 32 -14.51 16.41 -3.29
CA THR A 32 -15.08 16.46 -4.65
C THR A 32 -14.34 17.42 -5.58
N ASP A 33 -13.63 18.41 -5.03
CA ASP A 33 -12.82 19.39 -5.77
C ASP A 33 -11.45 19.54 -5.11
N TRP A 34 -10.48 18.82 -5.66
CA TRP A 34 -9.12 18.77 -5.12
C TRP A 34 -8.34 20.07 -5.31
N ASP A 35 -8.51 20.73 -6.44
CA ASP A 35 -7.81 22.01 -6.72
C ASP A 35 -8.25 23.07 -5.73
N ARG A 36 -9.57 23.13 -5.46
CA ARG A 36 -10.10 24.03 -4.44
C ARG A 36 -9.64 23.65 -3.03
N PHE A 37 -9.71 22.36 -2.67
CA PHE A 37 -9.32 21.89 -1.33
C PHE A 37 -7.86 22.18 -0.99
N ILE A 38 -6.94 21.97 -1.95
CA ILE A 38 -5.51 22.25 -1.78
C ILE A 38 -5.23 23.75 -1.82
N GLY A 39 -6.05 24.54 -2.53
CA GLY A 39 -5.92 25.98 -2.66
C GLY A 39 -6.50 26.82 -1.52
N GLU A 40 -7.14 26.22 -0.51
CA GLU A 40 -7.74 26.96 0.60
C GLU A 40 -6.68 27.72 1.43
N PRO A 41 -6.99 28.91 1.98
CA PRO A 41 -6.01 29.73 2.70
C PRO A 41 -5.40 29.05 3.93
N ASP A 42 -6.13 28.14 4.59
CA ASP A 42 -5.60 27.33 5.69
C ASP A 42 -4.69 26.19 5.21
N ALA A 43 -4.72 25.86 3.91
CA ALA A 43 -3.86 24.84 3.32
C ALA A 43 -2.38 25.22 3.37
N SER A 44 -2.02 26.51 3.46
CA SER A 44 -0.61 26.92 3.60
C SER A 44 0.03 26.39 4.88
N LYS A 45 -0.67 26.44 6.02
CA LYS A 45 -0.13 25.91 7.30
C LYS A 45 -0.03 24.40 7.27
N ILE A 46 -1.00 23.74 6.64
CA ILE A 46 -1.00 22.29 6.45
C ILE A 46 0.14 21.89 5.50
N ALA A 47 0.38 22.64 4.43
CA ALA A 47 1.47 22.42 3.49
C ALA A 47 2.83 22.58 4.16
N ASP A 48 3.01 23.60 5.00
CA ASP A 48 4.25 23.78 5.77
C ASP A 48 4.51 22.60 6.72
N LEU A 49 3.47 22.11 7.41
CA LEU A 49 3.56 20.92 8.25
C LEU A 49 3.93 19.68 7.44
N LEU A 50 3.25 19.44 6.31
CA LEU A 50 3.54 18.33 5.42
C LEU A 50 4.98 18.38 4.91
N HIS A 51 5.47 19.56 4.50
CA HIS A 51 6.85 19.73 4.04
C HIS A 51 7.88 19.46 5.14
N ALA A 52 7.67 19.98 6.35
CA ALA A 52 8.55 19.71 7.48
C ALA A 52 8.68 18.20 7.75
N HIS A 53 7.56 17.49 7.77
CA HIS A 53 7.54 16.05 8.02
C HIS A 53 8.04 15.21 6.84
N ALA A 54 7.81 15.64 5.60
CA ALA A 54 8.40 15.02 4.42
C ALA A 54 9.94 15.11 4.43
N SER A 55 10.50 16.25 4.85
CA SER A 55 11.95 16.45 4.90
C SER A 55 12.66 15.58 5.95
N SER A 56 12.00 15.28 7.07
CA SER A 56 12.54 14.40 8.11
C SER A 56 12.28 12.91 7.83
N GLY A 57 11.35 12.59 6.93
CA GLY A 57 10.87 11.24 6.67
C GLY A 57 9.97 10.67 7.77
N ARG A 58 9.67 11.42 8.83
CA ARG A 58 8.74 11.00 9.90
C ARG A 58 7.31 11.44 9.58
N PRO A 59 6.36 10.51 9.42
CA PRO A 59 4.99 10.85 9.07
C PRO A 59 4.30 11.69 10.15
N LEU A 60 3.38 12.55 9.74
CA LEU A 60 2.47 13.27 10.63
C LEU A 60 1.52 12.28 11.31
N GLY A 61 1.59 12.20 12.64
CA GLY A 61 0.75 11.31 13.44
C GLY A 61 1.42 10.94 14.77
N PRO A 62 0.67 10.34 15.71
CA PRO A 62 1.24 9.84 16.96
C PRO A 62 2.19 8.66 16.70
N ASP A 63 3.13 8.41 17.61
CA ASP A 63 4.07 7.27 17.47
C ASP A 63 3.34 5.92 17.29
N SER A 64 2.18 5.76 17.93
CA SER A 64 1.34 4.56 17.77
C SER A 64 0.82 4.35 16.35
N PHE A 65 0.64 5.41 15.57
CA PHE A 65 0.32 5.31 14.14
C PHE A 65 1.52 4.78 13.36
N VAL A 66 2.72 5.32 13.64
CA VAL A 66 3.98 4.91 12.99
C VAL A 66 4.27 3.44 13.26
N GLU A 67 4.15 2.99 14.52
CA GLU A 67 4.34 1.58 14.88
C GLU A 67 3.41 0.64 14.12
N LYS A 68 2.13 1.03 13.97
CA LYS A 68 1.14 0.25 13.21
C LYS A 68 1.49 0.21 11.72
N LEU A 69 1.91 1.35 11.16
CA LEU A 69 2.33 1.46 9.76
C LEU A 69 3.56 0.59 9.49
N GLU A 70 4.59 0.71 10.32
CA GLU A 70 5.81 -0.09 10.21
C GLU A 70 5.53 -1.59 10.33
N ARG A 71 4.61 -2.01 11.21
CA ARG A 71 4.23 -3.42 11.30
C ARG A 71 3.64 -3.96 10.00
N ARG A 72 2.91 -3.14 9.23
CA ARG A 72 2.36 -3.54 7.92
C ARG A 72 3.43 -3.58 6.83
N LEU A 73 4.38 -2.65 6.86
CA LEU A 73 5.41 -2.47 5.84
C LEU A 73 6.63 -3.37 6.03
N LYS A 74 6.94 -3.77 7.27
CA LYS A 74 8.06 -4.67 7.56
C LYS A 74 7.76 -6.10 7.08
N PRO A 75 8.79 -6.83 6.58
CA PRO A 75 8.65 -8.25 6.27
C PRO A 75 8.06 -9.01 7.46
N GLN A 76 6.97 -9.73 7.22
CA GLN A 76 6.38 -10.60 8.25
C GLN A 76 7.27 -11.82 8.45
N LYS A 77 7.21 -12.39 9.66
CA LYS A 77 7.90 -13.66 9.96
C LYS A 77 7.49 -14.70 8.92
N SER A 78 8.49 -15.37 8.33
CA SER A 78 8.26 -16.45 7.39
C SER A 78 7.28 -17.46 7.99
N GLY A 79 6.27 -17.85 7.21
CA GLY A 79 5.32 -18.87 7.63
C GLY A 79 6.02 -20.19 7.96
N PRO A 80 5.38 -21.09 8.74
CA PRO A 80 5.91 -22.41 9.01
C PRO A 80 6.30 -23.13 7.71
N LYS A 81 7.43 -23.84 7.71
CA LYS A 81 7.87 -24.61 6.54
C LYS A 81 6.75 -25.58 6.14
N PRO A 82 6.31 -25.59 4.87
CA PRO A 82 5.26 -26.50 4.43
C PRO A 82 5.70 -27.93 4.71
N ARG A 83 4.84 -28.69 5.40
CA ARG A 83 5.09 -30.11 5.68
C ARG A 83 5.07 -30.83 4.34
N LYS A 84 6.15 -31.54 3.99
CA LYS A 84 6.08 -32.50 2.89
C LYS A 84 4.99 -33.50 3.26
N ARG A 85 4.01 -33.70 2.38
CA ARG A 85 3.02 -34.75 2.56
C ARG A 85 3.80 -36.06 2.43
N ASP A 86 4.05 -36.75 3.53
CA ASP A 86 4.75 -38.03 3.50
C ASP A 86 3.91 -39.02 2.70
N GLU A 87 4.38 -39.36 1.51
CA GLU A 87 3.70 -40.23 0.54
C GLU A 87 3.70 -41.70 1.01
N CYS A 88 4.26 -41.99 2.19
CA CYS A 88 4.53 -43.33 2.70
C CYS A 88 3.35 -43.94 3.50
N THR A 89 2.10 -43.60 3.15
CA THR A 89 0.92 -44.30 3.68
C THR A 89 -0.06 -44.61 2.56
N ARG A 90 0.47 -45.23 1.50
CA ARG A 90 -0.28 -46.24 0.76
C ARG A 90 0.50 -47.54 0.91
N GLY A 91 0.25 -48.26 1.99
CA GLY A 91 0.65 -49.67 2.05
C GLY A 91 -0.01 -50.41 0.88
N PRO A 92 0.64 -51.42 0.28
CA PRO A 92 -0.01 -52.29 -0.68
C PRO A 92 -1.23 -52.91 0.00
N PHE A 93 -2.43 -52.63 -0.52
CA PHE A 93 -3.60 -53.42 -0.22
C PHE A 93 -3.41 -54.73 -0.96
N GLU A 94 -2.97 -55.77 -0.25
CA GLU A 94 -2.95 -57.15 -0.75
C GLU A 94 -4.41 -57.64 -0.78
N PRO A 95 -5.03 -57.85 -1.95
CA PRO A 95 -6.35 -58.46 -2.01
C PRO A 95 -6.19 -59.95 -1.64
N GLY A 96 -7.00 -60.41 -0.68
CA GLY A 96 -6.99 -61.79 -0.22
C GLY A 96 -7.28 -62.79 -1.34
N GLU A 97 -6.46 -63.83 -1.40
CA GLU A 97 -6.75 -65.08 -2.11
C GLU A 97 -7.39 -66.03 -1.08
N ASP A 98 -8.72 -66.09 -1.09
CA ASP A 98 -9.49 -67.14 -0.39
C ASP A 98 -9.78 -68.27 -1.41
N ASP A 99 -9.19 -69.45 -1.20
CA ASP A 99 -9.53 -70.74 -1.84
C ASP A 99 -10.29 -71.64 -0.85
#